data_AF-A0A7X8DQJ0-F1
#
_entry.id   AF-A0A7X8DQJ0-F1
#
_cell.length_a   1.000
_cell.length_b   1.000
_cell.length_c   1.000
_cell.angle_alpha   90.00
_cell.angle_beta   90.00
_cell.angle_gamma   90.00
#
_symmetry.space_group_name_H-M   'P 1'
#
loop_
_entity.id
_entity.type
_entity.pdbx_description
1 polymer ?
#
loop_
_entity_poly.entity_id
_entity_poly.type
_entity_poly.pdbx_seq_one_letter_code
_entity_poly.pdbx_strand_id
1 'polypeptide(L)'
;MTMAGSFHLANWLWLTIIAHLLSDFVFQTVRMVDWKKDRKARGYILHFLILFFVTFILTALFLRKYGFSLKVIHPSRIINNLLYNLAYSSSIAVLHIIIDVSKELFINQSPKRDLIMFFIDQVLHLGIIYMTWNYVVSKYLTSIDISSWTYHEGLRNEKILLGIIVYLLVLFVAAVLLEKILRLLDIDRADEKDSNISRYIGIIERALIVTLVSFGYVSSIGIIFTAKSLARYRELSENRFVEYYLLGTLASLLIALIGGLFVNNVLLM
;
A
#
# COMPACT_ATOMS: atom_id res chain seq x y z
N MET A 1 -14.90 27.22 -11.96
CA MET A 1 -14.14 26.26 -11.14
C MET A 1 -13.04 25.66 -11.99
N THR A 2 -11.81 26.13 -11.86
CA THR A 2 -10.68 25.57 -12.63
C THR A 2 -10.24 24.26 -11.98
N MET A 3 -10.47 23.14 -12.67
CA MET A 3 -10.12 21.78 -12.23
C MET A 3 -8.61 21.59 -11.96
N ALA A 4 -7.76 22.52 -12.38
CA ALA A 4 -6.30 22.47 -12.26
C ALA A 4 -5.78 22.18 -10.86
N GLY A 5 -6.48 22.71 -9.88
CA GLY A 5 -5.97 22.82 -8.55
C GLY A 5 -6.43 21.75 -7.57
N SER A 6 -7.52 21.05 -7.92
CA SER A 6 -7.90 19.79 -7.27
C SER A 6 -6.88 18.67 -7.53
N PHE A 7 -6.16 18.69 -8.67
CA PHE A 7 -5.20 17.64 -9.04
C PHE A 7 -3.94 17.62 -8.17
N HIS A 8 -3.47 18.78 -7.70
CA HIS A 8 -2.32 18.82 -6.79
C HIS A 8 -2.66 18.23 -5.42
N LEU A 9 -3.84 18.54 -4.92
CA LEU A 9 -4.28 18.04 -3.63
C LEU A 9 -4.52 16.52 -3.68
N ALA A 10 -4.94 15.98 -4.84
CA ALA A 10 -5.02 14.53 -5.06
C ALA A 10 -3.66 13.83 -4.92
N ASN A 11 -2.56 14.42 -5.42
CA ASN A 11 -1.21 13.86 -5.24
C ASN A 11 -0.83 13.72 -3.77
N TRP A 12 -1.28 14.63 -2.91
CA TRP A 12 -1.04 14.53 -1.47
C TRP A 12 -1.79 13.36 -0.82
N LEU A 13 -3.02 13.09 -1.29
CA LEU A 13 -3.77 11.88 -0.91
C LEU A 13 -3.02 10.62 -1.37
N TRP A 14 -2.60 10.56 -2.64
CA TRP A 14 -1.87 9.42 -3.19
C TRP A 14 -0.57 9.13 -2.43
N LEU A 15 0.19 10.16 -2.07
CA LEU A 15 1.40 10.01 -1.25
C LEU A 15 1.10 9.47 0.14
N THR A 16 -0.02 9.86 0.74
CA THR A 16 -0.45 9.34 2.05
C THR A 16 -0.86 7.86 1.95
N ILE A 17 -1.54 7.47 0.86
CA ILE A 17 -1.88 6.06 0.58
C ILE A 17 -0.61 5.23 0.36
N ILE A 18 0.38 5.75 -0.38
CA ILE A 18 1.68 5.10 -0.54
C ILE A 18 2.38 4.94 0.82
N ALA A 19 2.35 5.97 1.68
CA ALA A 19 2.95 5.90 3.01
C ALA A 19 2.31 4.81 3.87
N HIS A 20 0.98 4.70 3.85
CA HIS A 20 0.22 3.63 4.49
C HIS A 20 0.65 2.25 3.98
N LEU A 21 0.63 2.05 2.66
CA LEU A 21 0.97 0.76 2.05
C LEU A 21 2.42 0.34 2.36
N LEU A 22 3.37 1.27 2.32
CA LEU A 22 4.76 1.01 2.69
C LEU A 22 4.87 0.63 4.18
N SER A 23 4.19 1.36 5.06
CA SER A 23 4.28 1.16 6.50
C SER A 23 3.70 -0.19 6.93
N ASP A 24 2.53 -0.56 6.41
CA ASP A 24 1.80 -1.77 6.80
C ASP A 24 2.35 -3.05 6.15
N PHE A 25 2.74 -2.97 4.88
CA PHE A 25 3.04 -4.18 4.09
C PHE A 25 4.51 -4.38 3.77
N VAL A 26 5.31 -3.32 3.79
CA VAL A 26 6.75 -3.36 3.44
C VAL A 26 7.61 -3.26 4.70
N PHE A 27 7.38 -2.25 5.54
CA PHE A 27 8.23 -1.96 6.70
C PHE A 27 7.78 -2.63 8.00
N GLN A 28 6.52 -3.06 8.09
CA GLN A 28 6.07 -3.85 9.23
C GLN A 28 6.69 -5.25 9.20
N THR A 29 7.54 -5.52 10.19
CA THR A 29 8.24 -6.81 10.31
C THR A 29 7.40 -7.84 11.07
N VAL A 30 7.70 -9.14 10.88
CA VAL A 30 7.08 -10.24 11.62
C VAL A 30 7.22 -10.03 13.14
N ARG A 31 8.40 -9.59 13.60
CA ARG A 31 8.64 -9.29 15.02
C ARG A 31 7.72 -8.20 15.58
N MET A 32 7.42 -7.16 14.79
CA MET A 32 6.48 -6.12 15.21
C MET A 32 5.07 -6.68 15.36
N VAL A 33 4.64 -7.54 14.43
CA VAL A 33 3.35 -8.23 14.51
C VAL A 33 3.27 -9.12 15.75
N ASP A 34 4.33 -9.89 16.03
CA ASP A 34 4.39 -10.74 17.23
C ASP A 34 4.33 -9.91 18.52
N TRP A 35 5.00 -8.75 18.56
CA TRP A 35 4.90 -7.85 19.71
C TRP A 35 3.51 -7.26 19.88
N LYS A 36 2.81 -6.92 18.79
CA LYS A 36 1.41 -6.46 18.85
C LYS A 36 0.49 -7.56 19.38
N LYS A 37 0.61 -8.79 18.88
CA LYS A 37 -0.10 -9.97 19.39
C LYS A 37 0.14 -10.21 20.89
N ASP A 38 1.37 -10.05 21.36
CA ASP A 38 1.75 -10.13 22.77
C ASP A 38 1.35 -8.89 23.59
N ARG A 39 0.63 -7.92 23.00
CA ARG A 39 0.27 -6.62 23.57
C ARG A 39 1.43 -5.79 24.10
N LYS A 40 2.63 -5.98 23.51
CA LYS A 40 3.84 -5.24 23.86
C LYS A 40 3.82 -3.88 23.14
N ALA A 41 3.81 -2.81 23.93
CA ALA A 41 3.77 -1.41 23.45
C ALA A 41 4.84 -1.08 22.39
N ARG A 42 6.02 -1.71 22.44
CA ARG A 42 7.10 -1.51 21.46
C ARG A 42 6.68 -1.82 20.01
N GLY A 43 5.78 -2.77 19.78
CA GLY A 43 5.29 -3.09 18.43
C GLY A 43 4.53 -1.92 17.84
N TYR A 44 3.63 -1.33 18.64
CA TYR A 44 2.86 -0.15 18.30
C TYR A 44 3.73 1.10 18.15
N ILE A 45 4.65 1.35 19.08
CA ILE A 45 5.52 2.54 19.04
C ILE A 45 6.40 2.52 17.79
N LEU A 46 6.99 1.37 17.43
CA LEU A 46 7.79 1.29 16.20
C LEU A 46 6.94 1.49 14.96
N HIS A 47 5.74 0.92 14.93
CA HIS A 47 4.83 1.11 13.80
C HIS A 47 4.38 2.57 13.68
N PHE A 48 4.09 3.24 14.81
CA PHE A 48 3.82 4.68 14.88
C PHE A 48 4.93 5.47 14.19
N LEU A 49 6.18 5.24 14.60
CA LEU A 49 7.33 6.00 14.14
C LEU A 49 7.55 5.77 12.65
N ILE A 50 7.44 4.52 12.18
CA ILE A 50 7.54 4.18 10.75
C ILE A 50 6.47 4.95 9.97
N LEU A 51 5.20 4.82 10.33
CA LEU A 51 4.11 5.47 9.62
C LEU A 51 4.23 7.00 9.65
N PHE A 52 4.57 7.56 10.81
CA PHE A 52 4.78 8.98 10.99
C PHE A 52 5.90 9.49 10.06
N PHE A 53 7.09 8.88 10.11
CA PHE A 53 8.24 9.37 9.33
C PHE A 53 8.07 9.14 7.84
N VAL A 54 7.54 7.99 7.41
CA VAL A 54 7.28 7.71 6.00
C VAL A 54 6.25 8.70 5.45
N THR A 55 5.14 8.90 6.16
CA THR A 55 4.12 9.89 5.77
C THR A 55 4.74 11.28 5.73
N PHE A 56 5.43 11.69 6.80
CA PHE A 56 6.03 13.02 6.91
C PHE A 56 7.01 13.29 5.77
N ILE A 57 7.92 12.36 5.47
CA ILE A 57 8.92 12.54 4.41
C ILE A 57 8.24 12.63 3.03
N LEU A 58 7.37 11.68 2.69
CA LEU A 58 6.72 11.65 1.36
C LEU A 58 5.89 12.90 1.10
N THR A 59 5.16 13.36 2.12
CA THR A 59 4.31 14.54 2.02
C THR A 59 5.08 15.86 2.15
N ALA A 60 6.20 15.89 2.90
CA ALA A 60 7.08 17.07 2.98
C ALA A 60 7.71 17.40 1.63
N LEU A 61 8.10 16.40 0.84
CA LEU A 61 8.64 16.59 -0.51
C LEU A 61 7.62 17.29 -1.42
N PHE A 62 6.35 16.91 -1.31
CA PHE A 62 5.26 17.56 -2.03
C PHE A 62 5.04 19.00 -1.57
N LEU A 63 4.99 19.23 -0.25
CA LEU A 63 4.79 20.56 0.34
C LEU A 63 5.97 21.50 0.13
N ARG A 64 7.18 21.00 -0.12
CA ARG A 64 8.32 21.84 -0.51
C ARG A 64 8.08 22.52 -1.85
N LYS A 65 7.47 21.82 -2.83
CA LYS A 65 7.25 22.33 -4.20
C LYS A 65 5.90 23.04 -4.35
N TYR A 66 4.84 22.51 -3.73
CA TYR A 66 3.45 22.96 -3.93
C TYR A 66 2.80 23.53 -2.67
N GLY A 67 3.59 23.81 -1.64
CA GLY A 67 3.09 23.92 -0.27
C GLY A 67 2.04 24.98 -0.03
N PHE A 68 1.18 24.67 0.93
CA PHE A 68 0.07 25.51 1.35
C PHE A 68 0.16 25.87 2.83
N SER A 69 -0.23 27.09 3.16
CA SER A 69 -0.31 27.57 4.54
C SER A 69 -1.76 27.94 4.83
N LEU A 70 -2.45 27.16 5.69
CA LEU A 70 -3.86 27.44 6.07
C LEU A 70 -3.99 28.76 6.84
N LYS A 71 -3.08 28.98 7.78
CA LYS A 71 -2.93 30.18 8.61
C LYS A 71 -1.45 30.50 8.68
N VAL A 72 -1.09 31.76 8.49
CA VAL A 72 0.30 32.19 8.63
C VAL A 72 0.62 32.22 10.12
N ILE A 73 1.29 31.19 10.62
CA ILE A 73 1.76 31.09 12.01
C ILE A 73 3.13 31.76 12.15
N HIS A 74 3.96 31.63 11.11
CA HIS A 74 5.31 32.15 11.04
C HIS A 74 5.53 32.91 9.71
N PRO A 75 6.38 33.95 9.65
CA PRO A 75 6.65 34.69 8.41
C PRO A 75 7.18 33.82 7.26
N SER A 76 7.94 32.77 7.60
CA SER A 76 8.46 31.81 6.61
C SER A 76 7.39 30.80 6.18
N ARG A 77 7.05 30.80 4.88
CA ARG A 77 6.17 29.80 4.23
C ARG A 77 6.66 28.36 4.47
N ILE A 78 7.98 28.15 4.46
CA ILE A 78 8.58 26.83 4.68
C ILE A 78 8.26 26.31 6.08
N ILE A 79 8.35 27.18 7.09
CA ILE A 79 8.07 26.82 8.48
C ILE A 79 6.58 26.50 8.65
N ASN A 80 5.67 27.27 8.06
CA ASN A 80 4.24 26.96 8.10
C ASN A 80 3.93 25.60 7.46
N ASN A 81 4.45 25.34 6.27
CA ASN A 81 4.25 24.06 5.58
C ASN A 81 4.75 22.88 6.43
N LEU A 82 5.90 23.05 7.09
CA LEU A 82 6.48 22.03 7.97
C LEU A 82 5.58 21.75 9.19
N LEU A 83 5.05 22.79 9.83
CA LEU A 83 4.14 22.66 10.97
C LEU A 83 2.82 21.97 10.57
N TYR A 84 2.25 22.32 9.41
CA TYR A 84 1.06 21.64 8.89
C TYR A 84 1.34 20.19 8.55
N ASN A 85 2.49 19.90 7.96
CA ASN A 85 2.87 18.52 7.65
C ASN A 85 3.05 17.69 8.91
N LEU A 86 3.70 18.26 9.93
CA LEU A 86 3.88 17.64 11.23
C LEU A 86 2.53 17.30 11.86
N ALA A 87 1.60 18.25 11.88
CA ALA A 87 0.26 18.03 12.40
C ALA A 87 -0.47 16.92 11.62
N TYR A 88 -0.42 16.98 10.29
CA TYR A 88 -1.06 15.99 9.42
C TYR A 88 -0.51 14.57 9.62
N SER A 89 0.81 14.39 9.55
CA SER A 89 1.44 13.07 9.71
C SER A 89 1.25 12.52 11.11
N SER A 90 1.27 13.36 12.15
CA SER A 90 0.93 12.97 13.52
C SER A 90 -0.53 12.52 13.64
N SER A 91 -1.49 13.25 13.05
CA SER A 91 -2.90 12.86 13.08
C SER A 91 -3.13 11.51 12.42
N ILE A 92 -2.55 11.28 11.22
CA ILE A 92 -2.63 9.98 10.53
C ILE A 92 -2.05 8.86 11.39
N ALA A 93 -0.85 9.06 11.96
CA ALA A 93 -0.19 8.02 12.75
C ALA A 93 -0.94 7.68 14.05
N VAL A 94 -1.53 8.68 14.72
CA VAL A 94 -2.34 8.47 15.92
C VAL A 94 -3.64 7.72 15.58
N LEU A 95 -4.36 8.17 14.56
CA LEU A 95 -5.62 7.53 14.15
C LEU A 95 -5.40 6.09 13.68
N HIS A 96 -4.30 5.83 12.96
CA HIS A 96 -3.90 4.48 12.56
C HIS A 96 -3.69 3.57 13.77
N ILE A 97 -2.92 4.00 14.77
CA ILE A 97 -2.72 3.20 15.98
C ILE A 97 -4.01 2.97 16.76
N ILE A 98 -4.92 3.94 16.79
CA ILE A 98 -6.23 3.75 17.43
C ILE A 98 -6.99 2.60 16.73
N ILE A 99 -6.97 2.51 15.40
CA ILE A 99 -7.55 1.39 14.65
C ILE A 99 -6.81 0.08 14.98
N ASP A 100 -5.48 0.12 14.93
CA ASP A 100 -4.59 -1.02 15.17
C ASP A 100 -4.76 -1.62 16.57
N VAL A 101 -5.00 -0.80 17.59
CA VAL A 101 -5.31 -1.26 18.96
C VAL A 101 -6.76 -1.73 19.06
N SER A 102 -7.70 -1.02 18.42
CA SER A 102 -9.13 -1.38 18.49
C SER A 102 -9.42 -2.74 17.86
N LYS A 103 -8.73 -3.11 16.77
CA LYS A 103 -8.93 -4.41 16.12
C LYS A 103 -8.49 -5.58 17.01
N GLU A 104 -7.56 -5.37 17.94
CA GLU A 104 -7.11 -6.43 18.86
C GLU A 104 -8.19 -6.83 19.88
N LEU A 105 -9.22 -6.01 20.06
CA LEU A 105 -10.38 -6.36 20.89
C LEU A 105 -11.26 -7.44 20.23
N PHE A 106 -11.11 -7.65 18.92
CA PHE A 106 -11.94 -8.57 18.13
C PHE A 106 -11.17 -9.80 17.64
N ILE A 107 -10.03 -10.12 18.26
CA ILE A 107 -9.20 -11.28 17.89
C ILE A 107 -10.03 -12.55 17.99
N ASN A 108 -10.24 -13.20 16.84
CA ASN A 108 -10.85 -14.52 16.76
C ASN A 108 -10.05 -15.38 15.77
N GLN A 109 -9.91 -16.67 16.05
CA GLN A 109 -8.93 -17.56 15.42
C GLN A 109 -9.39 -18.18 14.07
N SER A 110 -10.61 -17.92 13.61
CA SER A 110 -11.09 -18.55 12.36
C SER A 110 -10.50 -17.88 11.10
N PRO A 111 -10.03 -18.63 10.08
CA PRO A 111 -9.51 -18.08 8.83
C PRO A 111 -10.47 -17.12 8.11
N LYS A 112 -11.78 -17.42 8.11
CA LYS A 112 -12.80 -16.57 7.52
C LYS A 112 -12.88 -15.19 8.17
N ARG A 113 -12.88 -15.13 9.51
CA ARG A 113 -12.89 -13.84 10.22
C ARG A 113 -11.58 -13.08 10.03
N ASP A 114 -10.44 -13.78 9.97
CA ASP A 114 -9.15 -13.14 9.71
C ASP A 114 -9.08 -12.48 8.32
N LEU A 115 -9.71 -13.08 7.30
CA LEU A 115 -9.86 -12.48 5.98
C LEU A 115 -10.82 -11.27 6.00
N ILE A 116 -11.97 -11.37 6.68
CA ILE A 116 -12.94 -10.26 6.79
C ILE A 116 -12.33 -9.09 7.56
N MET A 117 -11.68 -9.35 8.70
CA MET A 117 -11.01 -8.34 9.52
C MET A 117 -9.89 -7.65 8.75
N PHE A 118 -9.18 -8.36 7.87
CA PHE A 118 -8.21 -7.74 6.97
C PHE A 118 -8.85 -6.69 6.05
N PHE A 119 -9.99 -6.98 5.42
CA PHE A 119 -10.66 -5.98 4.58
C PHE A 119 -11.23 -4.81 5.38
N ILE A 120 -11.84 -5.07 6.54
CA ILE A 120 -12.35 -4.03 7.43
C ILE A 120 -11.21 -3.10 7.87
N ASP A 121 -10.08 -3.66 8.27
CA ASP A 121 -8.87 -2.94 8.65
C ASP A 121 -8.39 -2.01 7.52
N GLN A 122 -8.28 -2.51 6.29
CA GLN A 122 -7.86 -1.68 5.15
C GLN A 122 -8.88 -0.57 4.81
N VAL A 123 -10.18 -0.85 4.92
CA VAL A 123 -11.23 0.17 4.70
C VAL A 123 -11.17 1.26 5.75
N LEU A 124 -10.97 0.90 7.03
CA LEU A 124 -10.86 1.88 8.12
C LEU A 124 -9.62 2.77 7.94
N HIS A 125 -8.47 2.19 7.60
CA HIS A 125 -7.24 2.95 7.34
C HIS A 125 -7.38 3.90 6.14
N LEU A 126 -7.91 3.42 5.02
CA LEU A 126 -8.18 4.29 3.86
C LEU A 126 -9.23 5.37 4.18
N GLY A 127 -10.23 5.03 5.00
CA GLY A 127 -11.24 5.96 5.49
C GLY A 127 -10.63 7.11 6.29
N ILE A 128 -9.78 6.83 7.28
CA ILE A 128 -9.13 7.90 8.07
C ILE A 128 -8.19 8.75 7.22
N ILE A 129 -7.51 8.17 6.23
CA ILE A 129 -6.64 8.89 5.31
C ILE A 129 -7.47 9.87 4.49
N TYR A 130 -8.55 9.38 3.88
CA TYR A 130 -9.46 10.20 3.08
C TYR A 130 -10.11 11.31 3.91
N MET A 131 -10.62 10.99 5.10
CA MET A 131 -11.26 11.98 5.99
C MET A 131 -10.28 13.06 6.45
N THR A 132 -9.07 12.68 6.87
CA THR A 132 -8.05 13.64 7.32
C THR A 132 -7.59 14.53 6.17
N TRP A 133 -7.34 13.95 5.00
CA TRP A 133 -7.00 14.69 3.79
C TRP A 133 -8.12 15.67 3.40
N ASN A 134 -9.37 15.20 3.32
CA ASN A 134 -10.52 16.02 2.94
C ASN A 134 -10.72 17.18 3.90
N TYR A 135 -10.57 16.94 5.21
CA TYR A 135 -10.64 17.99 6.23
C TYR A 135 -9.58 19.07 5.98
N VAL A 136 -8.31 18.70 5.77
CA VAL A 136 -7.26 19.70 5.53
C VAL A 136 -7.46 20.44 4.21
N VAL A 137 -7.81 19.73 3.14
CA VAL A 137 -8.09 20.31 1.82
C VAL A 137 -9.25 21.30 1.87
N SER A 138 -10.34 20.97 2.55
CA SER A 138 -11.50 21.87 2.66
C SER A 138 -11.14 23.18 3.35
N LYS A 139 -10.36 23.13 4.44
CA LYS A 139 -9.83 24.33 5.12
C LYS A 139 -8.88 25.11 4.22
N TYR A 140 -8.07 24.42 3.43
CA TYR A 140 -7.16 25.08 2.50
C TYR A 140 -7.91 25.86 1.43
N LEU A 141 -8.86 25.23 0.75
CA LEU A 141 -9.64 25.87 -0.32
C LEU A 141 -10.41 27.10 0.16
N THR A 142 -10.84 27.14 1.43
CA THR A 142 -11.49 28.34 2.01
C THR A 142 -10.54 29.50 2.31
N SER A 143 -9.23 29.25 2.32
CA SER A 143 -8.20 30.24 2.71
C SER A 143 -7.45 30.88 1.53
N ILE A 144 -7.66 30.39 0.31
CA ILE A 144 -6.91 30.82 -0.88
C ILE A 144 -7.66 31.94 -1.62
N ASP A 145 -6.91 32.97 -2.02
CA ASP A 145 -7.34 33.90 -3.06
C ASP A 145 -7.15 33.26 -4.45
N ILE A 146 -8.28 32.89 -5.06
CA ILE A 146 -8.38 32.16 -6.33
C ILE A 146 -7.67 32.91 -7.49
N SER A 147 -7.52 34.23 -7.37
CA SER A 147 -6.88 35.08 -8.39
C SER A 147 -5.38 34.81 -8.59
N SER A 148 -4.73 34.16 -7.62
CA SER A 148 -3.28 33.89 -7.63
C SER A 148 -2.91 32.47 -8.12
N TRP A 149 -3.89 31.65 -8.51
CA TRP A 149 -3.65 30.24 -8.79
C TRP A 149 -3.13 30.00 -10.21
N THR A 150 -1.84 29.68 -10.32
CA THR A 150 -1.19 29.31 -11.59
C THR A 150 -1.13 27.79 -11.76
N TYR A 151 -1.40 27.34 -13.00
CA TYR A 151 -1.49 25.95 -13.43
C TYR A 151 -0.10 25.34 -13.61
N HIS A 152 0.26 24.29 -12.86
CA HIS A 152 1.55 23.61 -13.09
C HIS A 152 1.48 22.09 -12.91
N GLU A 153 1.52 21.30 -13.99
CA GLU A 153 2.00 19.90 -14.00
C GLU A 153 1.31 18.84 -13.08
N GLY A 154 0.13 19.10 -12.51
CA GLY A 154 -0.55 18.16 -11.60
C GLY A 154 -0.81 16.76 -12.16
N LEU A 155 -1.17 16.67 -13.45
CA LEU A 155 -1.61 15.43 -14.13
C LEU A 155 -0.49 14.40 -14.35
N ARG A 156 0.77 14.83 -14.58
CA ARG A 156 1.87 13.89 -14.89
C ARG A 156 2.33 13.11 -13.66
N ASN A 157 2.31 13.74 -12.49
CA ASN A 157 2.72 13.10 -11.24
C ASN A 157 1.67 12.08 -10.76
N GLU A 158 0.39 12.32 -11.02
CA GLU A 158 -0.70 11.44 -10.60
C GLU A 158 -0.59 10.03 -11.20
N LYS A 159 -0.36 9.93 -12.52
CA LYS A 159 -0.18 8.62 -13.19
C LYS A 159 0.99 7.81 -12.60
N ILE A 160 2.09 8.47 -12.25
CA ILE A 160 3.26 7.81 -11.63
C ILE A 160 2.92 7.33 -10.22
N LEU A 161 2.26 8.16 -9.41
CA LEU A 161 1.87 7.78 -8.04
C LEU A 161 0.86 6.63 -8.04
N LEU A 162 -0.12 6.65 -8.94
CA LEU A 162 -1.05 5.54 -9.14
C LEU A 162 -0.33 4.27 -9.59
N GLY A 163 0.67 4.38 -10.48
CA GLY A 163 1.52 3.27 -10.87
C GLY A 163 2.27 2.66 -9.68
N ILE A 164 2.85 3.49 -8.81
CA ILE A 164 3.49 3.03 -7.56
C ILE A 164 2.49 2.31 -6.66
N ILE A 165 1.28 2.84 -6.50
CA ILE A 165 0.21 2.19 -5.70
C ILE A 165 -0.10 0.82 -6.28
N VAL A 166 -0.30 0.69 -7.59
CA VAL A 166 -0.58 -0.60 -8.24
C VAL A 166 0.55 -1.61 -7.99
N TYR A 167 1.81 -1.19 -8.13
CA TYR A 167 2.96 -2.04 -7.79
C TYR A 167 2.93 -2.46 -6.32
N LEU A 168 2.68 -1.54 -5.36
CA LEU A 168 2.61 -1.89 -3.95
C LEU A 168 1.48 -2.88 -3.64
N LEU A 169 0.31 -2.68 -4.24
CA LEU A 169 -0.84 -3.57 -4.11
C LEU A 169 -0.51 -4.97 -4.63
N VAL A 170 0.05 -5.08 -5.84
CA VAL A 170 0.36 -6.38 -6.45
C VAL A 170 1.53 -7.08 -5.77
N LEU A 171 2.58 -6.36 -5.40
CA LEU A 171 3.78 -6.99 -4.83
C LEU A 171 3.55 -7.44 -3.40
N PHE A 172 2.94 -6.59 -2.56
CA PHE A 172 2.90 -6.79 -1.11
C PHE A 172 1.50 -7.10 -0.59
N VAL A 173 0.48 -6.32 -0.95
CA VAL A 173 -0.89 -6.55 -0.45
C VAL A 173 -1.44 -7.88 -0.96
N ALA A 174 -1.25 -8.17 -2.25
CA ALA A 174 -1.66 -9.44 -2.84
C ALA A 174 -0.95 -10.64 -2.21
N ALA A 175 0.29 -10.49 -1.73
CA ALA A 175 1.00 -11.56 -1.04
C ALA A 175 0.29 -11.95 0.26
N VAL A 176 -0.11 -10.95 1.05
CA VAL A 176 -0.85 -11.14 2.31
C VAL A 176 -2.25 -11.67 2.04
N LEU A 177 -2.95 -11.14 1.04
CA LEU A 177 -4.27 -11.59 0.63
C LEU A 177 -4.26 -13.05 0.20
N LEU A 178 -3.30 -13.44 -0.64
CA LEU A 178 -3.17 -14.81 -1.12
C LEU A 178 -2.89 -15.78 0.03
N GLU A 179 -2.04 -15.40 0.98
CA GLU A 179 -1.80 -16.22 2.18
C GLU A 179 -3.09 -16.44 2.99
N LYS A 180 -3.91 -15.40 3.19
CA LYS A 180 -5.19 -15.51 3.90
C LYS A 180 -6.21 -16.36 3.13
N ILE A 181 -6.27 -16.25 1.80
CA ILE A 181 -7.16 -17.07 0.95
C ILE A 181 -6.75 -18.54 0.99
N LEU A 182 -5.46 -18.85 0.89
CA LEU A 182 -4.97 -20.24 0.93
C LEU A 182 -5.27 -20.90 2.29
N ARG A 183 -5.10 -20.16 3.40
CA ARG A 183 -5.50 -20.62 4.74
C ARG A 183 -7.01 -20.85 4.88
N LEU A 184 -7.84 -20.06 4.19
CA LEU A 184 -9.30 -20.27 4.19
C LEU A 184 -9.70 -21.59 3.51
N LEU A 185 -8.88 -22.06 2.57
CA LEU A 185 -9.08 -23.31 1.83
C LEU A 185 -8.44 -24.52 2.52
N ASP A 186 -7.88 -24.35 3.72
CA ASP A 186 -7.12 -25.39 4.46
C ASP A 186 -5.92 -25.93 3.66
N ILE A 187 -5.36 -25.09 2.79
CA ILE A 187 -4.21 -25.41 1.97
C ILE A 187 -2.96 -24.87 2.68
N ASP A 188 -2.38 -25.69 3.54
CA ASP A 188 -1.18 -25.33 4.30
C ASP A 188 0.11 -25.46 3.48
N ARG A 189 1.09 -24.62 3.83
CA ARG A 189 2.46 -24.76 3.35
C ARG A 189 3.08 -25.98 4.02
N ALA A 190 3.48 -26.97 3.22
CA ALA A 190 4.09 -28.21 3.71
C ALA A 190 5.40 -27.99 4.51
N ASP A 191 6.06 -26.83 4.39
CA ASP A 191 7.30 -26.52 5.11
C ASP A 191 7.34 -25.07 5.64
N GLU A 192 7.37 -24.91 6.97
CA GLU A 192 7.47 -23.61 7.65
C GLU A 192 8.87 -22.97 7.57
N LYS A 193 9.92 -23.78 7.36
CA LYS A 193 11.33 -23.36 7.49
C LYS A 193 11.83 -22.42 6.38
N ASP A 194 11.19 -22.43 5.21
CA ASP A 194 11.56 -21.62 4.02
C ASP A 194 10.54 -20.53 3.64
N SER A 195 9.66 -20.17 4.58
CA SER A 195 8.55 -19.23 4.35
C SER A 195 8.97 -17.84 3.84
N ASN A 196 10.11 -17.32 4.31
CA ASN A 196 10.61 -16.01 3.89
C ASN A 196 11.14 -16.01 2.45
N ILE A 197 11.94 -17.01 2.06
CA ILE A 197 12.49 -17.11 0.70
C ILE A 197 11.35 -17.27 -0.30
N SER A 198 10.38 -18.14 0.00
CA SER A 198 9.20 -18.34 -0.85
C SER A 198 8.38 -17.05 -1.04
N ARG A 199 8.26 -16.21 0.00
CA ARG A 199 7.62 -14.89 -0.11
C ARG A 199 8.39 -13.96 -1.07
N TYR A 200 9.72 -13.89 -0.96
CA TYR A 200 10.53 -13.05 -1.84
C TYR A 200 10.53 -13.53 -3.30
N ILE A 201 10.56 -14.84 -3.55
CA ILE A 201 10.39 -15.40 -4.90
C ILE A 201 9.07 -14.93 -5.52
N GLY A 202 7.96 -15.04 -4.77
CA GLY A 202 6.65 -14.59 -5.25
C GLY A 202 6.60 -13.08 -5.53
N ILE A 203 7.29 -12.25 -4.73
CA ILE A 203 7.40 -10.80 -4.98
C ILE A 203 8.15 -10.54 -6.29
N ILE A 204 9.30 -11.20 -6.50
CA ILE A 204 10.10 -11.04 -7.72
C ILE A 204 9.30 -11.48 -8.96
N GLU A 205 8.61 -12.61 -8.88
CA GLU A 205 7.76 -13.12 -9.97
C GLU A 205 6.67 -12.11 -10.35
N ARG A 206 5.92 -11.59 -9.37
CA ARG A 206 4.89 -10.58 -9.63
C ARG A 206 5.49 -9.28 -10.17
N ALA A 207 6.68 -8.89 -9.71
CA ALA A 207 7.37 -7.71 -10.24
C ALA A 207 7.74 -7.86 -11.71
N LEU A 208 8.25 -9.04 -12.10
CA LEU A 208 8.53 -9.35 -13.50
C LEU A 208 7.26 -9.32 -14.35
N ILE A 209 6.18 -9.97 -13.88
CA ILE A 209 4.92 -10.04 -14.63
C ILE A 209 4.29 -8.66 -14.79
N VAL A 210 4.08 -7.90 -13.71
CA VAL A 210 3.48 -6.55 -13.80
C VAL A 210 4.29 -5.66 -14.72
N THR A 211 5.62 -5.75 -14.68
CA THR A 211 6.49 -4.95 -15.54
C THR A 211 6.36 -5.37 -17.00
N LEU A 212 6.48 -6.66 -17.32
CA LEU A 212 6.39 -7.11 -18.72
C LEU A 212 5.01 -6.82 -19.32
N VAL A 213 3.95 -7.09 -18.58
CA VAL A 213 2.57 -6.81 -19.01
C VAL A 213 2.31 -5.31 -19.14
N SER A 214 2.87 -4.46 -18.27
CA SER A 214 2.70 -3.01 -18.38
C SER A 214 3.34 -2.44 -19.65
N PHE A 215 4.37 -3.09 -20.19
CA PHE A 215 4.97 -2.78 -21.50
C PHE A 215 4.34 -3.55 -22.68
N GLY A 216 3.25 -4.30 -22.45
CA GLY A 216 2.53 -5.04 -23.50
C GLY A 216 3.07 -6.45 -23.79
N TYR A 217 4.09 -6.92 -23.08
CA TYR A 217 4.68 -8.25 -23.26
C TYR A 217 3.92 -9.34 -22.49
N VAL A 218 2.62 -9.51 -22.77
CA VAL A 218 1.75 -10.48 -22.09
C VAL A 218 2.24 -11.93 -22.30
N SER A 219 2.79 -12.23 -23.49
CA SER A 219 3.30 -13.57 -23.83
C SER A 219 4.45 -14.03 -22.93
N SER A 220 5.19 -13.11 -22.30
CA SER A 220 6.33 -13.43 -21.43
C SER A 220 5.91 -14.11 -20.11
N ILE A 221 4.62 -14.03 -19.74
CA ILE A 221 4.09 -14.79 -18.59
C ILE A 221 4.30 -16.30 -18.80
N GLY A 222 4.17 -16.79 -20.03
CA GLY A 222 4.39 -18.20 -20.35
C GLY A 222 5.80 -18.67 -19.96
N ILE A 223 6.81 -17.87 -20.28
CA ILE A 223 8.22 -18.18 -19.93
C ILE A 223 8.42 -18.22 -18.41
N ILE A 224 7.88 -17.23 -17.69
CA ILE A 224 7.99 -17.16 -16.22
C ILE A 224 7.31 -18.37 -15.58
N PHE A 225 6.11 -18.70 -16.04
CA PHE A 225 5.36 -19.85 -15.54
C PHE A 225 6.08 -21.17 -15.84
N THR A 226 6.54 -21.38 -17.08
CA THR A 226 7.30 -22.58 -17.45
C THR A 226 8.57 -22.73 -16.63
N ALA A 227 9.34 -21.66 -16.43
CA ALA A 227 10.55 -21.71 -15.60
C ALA A 227 10.23 -22.13 -14.16
N LYS A 228 9.17 -21.58 -13.58
CA LYS A 228 8.72 -21.92 -12.22
C LYS A 228 8.22 -23.36 -12.11
N SER A 229 7.49 -23.85 -13.11
CA SER A 229 6.98 -25.23 -13.13
C SER A 229 8.09 -26.25 -13.37
N LEU A 230 9.07 -25.94 -14.22
CA LEU A 230 10.23 -26.79 -14.45
C LEU A 230 11.09 -26.94 -13.19
N ALA A 231 11.33 -25.83 -12.47
CA ALA A 231 12.11 -25.85 -11.24
C ALA A 231 11.48 -26.70 -10.13
N ARG A 232 10.15 -26.83 -10.12
CA ARG A 232 9.39 -27.58 -9.10
C ARG A 232 8.81 -28.90 -9.60
N TYR A 233 9.18 -29.35 -10.80
CA TYR A 233 8.57 -30.52 -11.44
C TYR A 233 8.61 -31.79 -10.58
N ARG A 234 9.71 -31.99 -9.83
CA ARG A 234 9.89 -33.17 -8.96
C ARG A 234 8.95 -33.19 -7.74
N GLU A 235 8.51 -32.02 -7.28
CA GLU A 235 7.63 -31.84 -6.12
C GLU A 235 6.14 -31.97 -6.51
N LEU A 236 5.82 -31.88 -7.81
CA LEU A 236 4.46 -32.00 -8.34
C LEU A 236 3.88 -33.43 -8.29
N SER A 237 4.58 -34.38 -7.70
CA SER A 237 4.08 -35.74 -7.44
C SER A 237 3.32 -35.85 -6.11
N GLU A 238 3.41 -34.84 -5.23
CA GLU A 238 2.72 -34.81 -3.94
C GLU A 238 1.38 -34.05 -4.02
N ASN A 239 0.25 -34.74 -3.84
CA ASN A 239 -1.10 -34.18 -4.04
C ASN A 239 -1.36 -32.85 -3.30
N ARG A 240 -0.97 -32.74 -2.01
CA ARG A 240 -1.18 -31.52 -1.22
C ARG A 240 -0.31 -30.35 -1.70
N PHE A 241 0.92 -30.64 -2.09
CA PHE A 241 1.82 -29.63 -2.64
C PHE A 241 1.31 -29.11 -4.00
N VAL A 242 0.78 -29.99 -4.84
CA VAL A 242 0.22 -29.65 -6.15
C VAL A 242 -0.96 -28.68 -6.02
N GLU A 243 -1.88 -28.95 -5.09
CA GLU A 243 -3.03 -28.06 -4.85
C GLU A 243 -2.59 -26.67 -4.38
N TYR A 244 -1.65 -26.61 -3.41
CA TYR A 244 -1.07 -25.35 -2.95
C TYR A 244 -0.35 -24.59 -4.06
N TYR A 245 0.51 -25.30 -4.79
CA TYR A 245 1.35 -24.72 -5.82
C TYR A 245 0.53 -24.20 -6.99
N LEU A 246 -0.43 -24.98 -7.50
CA LEU A 246 -1.26 -24.59 -8.63
C LEU A 246 -2.18 -23.42 -8.27
N LEU A 247 -2.93 -23.53 -7.18
CA LEU A 247 -3.89 -22.50 -6.79
C LEU A 247 -3.18 -21.20 -6.41
N GLY A 248 -2.08 -21.30 -5.66
CA GLY A 248 -1.24 -20.16 -5.30
C GLY A 248 -0.60 -19.48 -6.52
N THR A 249 -0.05 -20.27 -7.45
CA THR A 249 0.60 -19.72 -8.65
C THR A 249 -0.41 -19.08 -9.58
N LEU A 250 -1.51 -19.75 -9.92
CA LEU A 250 -2.54 -19.22 -10.82
C LEU A 250 -3.19 -17.95 -10.26
N ALA A 251 -3.51 -17.91 -8.96
CA ALA A 251 -4.05 -16.71 -8.34
C ALA A 251 -3.04 -15.55 -8.33
N SER A 252 -1.76 -15.82 -8.04
CA SER A 252 -0.69 -14.80 -8.09
C SER A 252 -0.47 -14.28 -9.51
N LEU A 253 -0.50 -15.15 -10.52
CA LEU A 253 -0.41 -14.78 -11.94
C LEU A 253 -1.58 -13.89 -12.34
N LEU A 254 -2.81 -14.26 -11.96
CA LEU A 254 -4.01 -13.50 -12.29
C LEU A 254 -3.95 -12.07 -11.72
N ILE A 255 -3.57 -11.92 -10.45
CA ILE A 255 -3.45 -10.60 -9.82
C ILE A 255 -2.38 -9.75 -10.51
N ALA A 256 -1.23 -10.35 -10.84
CA ALA A 256 -0.16 -9.64 -11.53
C ALA A 256 -0.51 -9.25 -12.96
N LEU A 257 -1.25 -10.11 -13.68
CA LEU A 257 -1.78 -9.81 -15.01
C LEU A 257 -2.76 -8.63 -14.96
N ILE A 258 -3.73 -8.65 -14.06
CA ILE A 258 -4.70 -7.54 -13.89
C ILE A 258 -3.97 -6.24 -13.57
N GLY A 259 -3.00 -6.28 -12.64
CA GLY A 259 -2.21 -5.11 -12.27
C GLY A 259 -1.41 -4.55 -13.45
N GLY A 260 -0.71 -5.41 -14.20
CA GLY A 260 0.04 -4.99 -15.38
C GLY A 260 -0.84 -4.41 -16.48
N LEU A 261 -2.00 -5.02 -16.75
CA LEU A 261 -2.95 -4.53 -17.76
C LEU A 261 -3.54 -3.19 -17.35
N PHE A 262 -3.81 -2.98 -16.06
CA PHE A 262 -4.27 -1.69 -15.56
C PHE A 262 -3.20 -0.60 -15.79
N VAL A 263 -1.92 -0.88 -15.48
CA VAL A 263 -0.84 0.08 -15.76
C VAL A 263 -0.72 0.35 -17.26
N ASN A 264 -0.76 -0.68 -18.11
CA ASN A 264 -0.66 -0.52 -19.56
C ASN A 264 -1.78 0.36 -20.14
N ASN A 265 -3.04 0.00 -19.87
CA ASN A 265 -4.21 0.60 -20.54
C ASN A 265 -4.67 1.93 -19.92
N VAL A 266 -4.43 2.13 -18.62
CA VAL A 266 -4.95 3.31 -17.89
C VAL A 266 -3.87 4.34 -17.63
N LEU A 267 -2.62 3.91 -17.36
CA LEU A 267 -1.55 4.82 -16.95
C LEU A 267 -0.59 5.16 -18.09
N LEU A 268 -0.22 4.18 -18.92
CA LEU A 268 0.79 4.36 -19.98
C LEU A 268 0.19 4.74 -21.33
N MET A 269 -0.99 4.22 -21.68
CA MET A 269 -1.80 4.73 -22.80
C MET A 269 -2.48 6.06 -22.44
#